data_AF-A0A497QNG6-F1
#
_entry.id   AF-A0A497QNG6-F1
#
_cell.length_a   1.000
_cell.length_b   1.000
_cell.length_c   1.000
_cell.angle_alpha   90.00
_cell.angle_beta   90.00
_cell.angle_gamma   90.00
#
_symmetry.space_group_name_H-M   'P 1'
#
loop_
_entity.id
_entity.type
_entity.pdbx_description
1 polymer ?
#
loop_
_entity_poly.entity_id
_entity_poly.type
_entity_poly.pdbx_seq_one_letter_code
_entity_poly.pdbx_strand_id
1 'polypeptide(L)'
;MARKIKLKFDESLVEFSLRKISKSKIYGERRIEYRLNGEVLENAKITTDGMHILPKSSIAQQYVNERNEYTSISEIIYTDPDGKELPQYESHFNKEIMIEVFELSNFFNFQTDDIYLMEVEDDLQSSLRNFYEKCLKYFNEGKLIKTTYAFRKTPFPKNMVFIPKDNKIIICVGDFRGPVFNESKINIDELISQLDEENLDEELLEMW
;
A
#
# COMPACT_ATOMS: atom_id res chain seq x y z
N MET A 1 11.09 -19.82 -12.06
CA MET A 1 9.63 -19.95 -12.28
C MET A 1 8.92 -18.96 -11.37
N ALA A 2 7.95 -18.20 -11.88
CA ALA A 2 7.17 -17.30 -11.05
C ALA A 2 6.36 -18.12 -10.03
N ARG A 3 6.31 -17.69 -8.77
CA ARG A 3 5.49 -18.36 -7.75
C ARG A 3 4.02 -18.21 -8.13
N LYS A 4 3.27 -19.32 -8.07
CA LYS A 4 1.85 -19.36 -8.40
C LYS A 4 1.00 -19.11 -7.17
N ILE A 5 -0.06 -18.36 -7.35
CA ILE A 5 -1.06 -18.02 -6.34
C ILE A 5 -2.31 -18.83 -6.64
N LYS A 6 -2.86 -19.46 -5.59
CA LYS A 6 -4.09 -20.24 -5.67
C LYS A 6 -5.22 -19.47 -4.99
N LEU A 7 -6.16 -19.01 -5.81
CA LEU A 7 -7.34 -18.28 -5.35
C LEU A 7 -8.56 -19.15 -5.52
N LYS A 8 -9.28 -19.39 -4.43
CA LYS A 8 -10.54 -20.13 -4.45
C LYS A 8 -11.67 -19.12 -4.36
N PHE A 9 -12.57 -19.19 -5.33
CA PHE A 9 -13.79 -18.40 -5.31
C PHE A 9 -15.01 -19.24 -5.68
N ASP A 10 -15.96 -19.30 -4.76
CA ASP A 10 -17.04 -20.29 -4.75
C ASP A 10 -16.47 -21.71 -4.84
N GLU A 11 -16.80 -22.45 -5.91
CA GLU A 11 -16.27 -23.78 -6.21
C GLU A 11 -15.14 -23.76 -7.26
N SER A 12 -14.75 -22.59 -7.75
CA SER A 12 -13.70 -22.45 -8.77
C SER A 12 -12.35 -22.13 -8.15
N LEU A 13 -11.32 -22.87 -8.58
CA LEU A 13 -9.92 -22.58 -8.26
C LEU A 13 -9.26 -21.90 -9.47
N VAL A 14 -8.62 -20.76 -9.24
CA VAL A 14 -7.81 -20.05 -10.23
C VAL A 14 -6.39 -20.03 -9.75
N GLU A 15 -5.48 -20.55 -10.57
CA GLU A 15 -4.06 -20.50 -10.32
C GLU A 15 -3.39 -19.53 -11.30
N PHE A 16 -2.68 -18.55 -10.76
CA PHE A 16 -2.10 -17.46 -11.55
C PHE A 16 -0.75 -17.00 -11.00
N SER A 17 -0.01 -16.27 -11.82
CA SER A 17 1.23 -15.60 -11.46
C SER A 17 1.07 -14.08 -11.60
N LEU A 18 1.94 -13.34 -10.91
CA LEU A 18 1.94 -11.87 -10.90
C LEU A 18 3.07 -11.33 -11.77
N ARG A 19 2.73 -10.63 -12.85
CA ARG A 19 3.71 -9.87 -13.62
C ARG A 19 3.71 -8.41 -13.20
N LYS A 20 4.78 -7.96 -12.55
CA LYS A 20 4.88 -6.57 -12.07
C LYS A 20 4.87 -5.58 -13.25
N ILE A 21 3.99 -4.59 -13.18
CA ILE A 21 3.93 -3.48 -14.13
C ILE A 21 4.63 -2.27 -13.48
N SER A 22 5.59 -1.67 -14.19
CA SER A 22 6.22 -0.45 -13.70
C SER A 22 5.25 0.73 -13.78
N LYS A 23 5.05 1.44 -12.67
CA LYS A 23 4.24 2.67 -12.64
C LYS A 23 4.72 3.72 -13.65
N SER A 24 6.04 3.83 -13.85
CA SER A 24 6.62 4.73 -14.86
C SER A 24 6.22 4.39 -16.30
N LYS A 25 5.85 3.13 -16.58
CA LYS A 25 5.33 2.73 -17.90
C LYS A 25 3.85 3.06 -18.07
N ILE A 26 3.10 3.23 -16.98
CA ILE A 26 1.66 3.53 -17.00
C ILE A 26 1.44 5.04 -17.06
N TYR A 27 2.05 5.78 -16.13
CA TYR A 27 1.80 7.23 -15.96
C TYR A 27 2.93 8.11 -16.49
N GLY A 28 3.99 7.50 -17.03
CA GLY A 28 5.25 8.20 -17.26
C GLY A 28 6.01 8.44 -15.94
N GLU A 29 7.21 8.99 -16.06
CA GLU A 29 7.99 9.47 -14.92
C GLU A 29 8.45 10.89 -15.22
N ARG A 30 8.24 11.80 -14.26
CA ARG A 30 8.84 13.13 -14.29
C ARG A 30 9.92 13.17 -13.22
N ARG A 31 11.17 13.26 -13.64
CA ARG A 31 12.29 13.49 -12.75
C ARG A 31 12.46 14.99 -12.56
N ILE A 32 12.28 15.46 -11.32
CA ILE A 32 12.60 16.84 -10.94
C ILE A 32 14.02 16.81 -10.34
N GLU A 33 14.95 17.52 -10.98
CA GLU A 33 16.31 17.68 -10.49
C GLU A 33 16.42 19.00 -9.72
N TYR A 34 17.01 18.95 -8.53
CA TYR A 34 17.38 20.13 -7.77
C TYR A 34 18.84 20.45 -8.07
N ARG A 35 19.15 21.72 -8.37
CA ARG A 35 20.52 22.15 -8.70
C ARG A 35 20.91 23.39 -7.91
N LEU A 36 22.17 23.44 -7.49
CA LEU A 36 22.80 24.64 -6.93
C LEU A 36 24.16 24.82 -7.60
N ASN A 37 24.44 26.00 -8.15
CA ASN A 37 25.69 26.31 -8.85
C ASN A 37 26.05 25.33 -9.99
N GLY A 38 25.05 24.78 -10.67
CA GLY A 38 25.24 23.83 -11.77
C GLY A 38 25.36 22.36 -11.33
N GLU A 39 25.60 22.10 -10.04
CA GLU A 39 25.68 20.76 -9.47
C GLU A 39 24.30 20.21 -9.13
N VAL A 40 24.08 18.91 -9.35
CA VAL A 40 22.85 18.21 -8.99
C VAL A 40 22.87 17.89 -7.50
N LEU A 41 21.85 18.34 -6.80
CA LEU A 41 21.63 18.01 -5.40
C LEU A 41 20.94 16.66 -5.27
N GLU A 42 21.41 15.84 -4.32
CA GLU A 42 20.76 14.60 -3.93
C GLU A 42 20.03 14.76 -2.58
N ASN A 43 18.90 14.08 -2.46
CA ASN A 43 18.15 14.04 -1.22
C ASN A 43 18.86 13.12 -0.21
N ALA A 44 19.21 13.63 0.96
CA ALA A 44 19.85 12.87 2.03
C ALA A 44 18.89 12.68 3.22
N LYS A 45 19.11 11.64 4.01
CA LYS A 45 18.35 11.37 5.24
C LYS A 45 19.18 11.79 6.45
N ILE A 46 18.55 12.42 7.44
CA ILE A 46 19.19 12.66 8.74
C ILE A 46 18.87 11.46 9.63
N THR A 47 19.85 10.98 10.40
CA THR A 47 19.65 9.92 11.39
C THR A 47 18.76 10.40 12.53
N THR A 48 18.14 9.47 13.26
CA THR A 48 17.20 9.81 14.35
C THR A 48 17.85 10.54 15.52
N ASP A 49 19.17 10.41 15.69
CA ASP A 49 19.96 11.18 16.65
C ASP A 49 20.24 12.63 16.20
N GLY A 50 19.93 12.98 14.95
CA GLY A 50 20.19 14.29 14.36
C GLY A 50 21.66 14.56 14.01
N MET A 51 22.57 13.59 14.22
CA MET A 51 24.02 13.82 14.16
C MET A 51 24.65 13.43 12.83
N HIS A 52 23.98 12.59 12.02
CA HIS A 52 24.56 12.06 10.79
C HIS A 52 23.64 12.29 9.59
N ILE A 53 24.26 12.57 8.43
CA ILE A 53 23.58 12.69 7.14
C ILE A 53 23.94 11.48 6.28
N LEU A 54 22.93 10.72 5.87
CA LEU A 54 23.04 9.55 5.02
C LEU A 54 22.65 9.92 3.58
N PRO A 55 23.57 9.80 2.61
CA PRO A 55 23.25 9.97 1.19
C PRO A 55 22.08 9.10 0.74
N LYS A 56 21.39 9.51 -0.34
CA LYS A 56 20.25 8.78 -0.91
C LYS A 56 20.51 7.29 -1.13
N SER A 57 21.75 6.96 -1.50
CA SER A 57 22.22 5.63 -1.84
C SER A 57 22.79 4.86 -0.64
N SER A 58 22.57 5.31 0.60
CA SER A 58 22.87 4.51 1.79
C SER A 58 21.87 3.35 1.89
N ILE A 59 22.33 2.15 1.53
CA ILE A 59 21.46 1.01 1.18
C ILE A 59 21.10 0.10 2.37
N ALA A 60 21.75 0.26 3.53
CA ALA A 60 21.62 -0.70 4.62
C ALA A 60 20.86 -0.10 5.82
N GLN A 61 19.55 -0.33 5.88
CA GLN A 61 18.84 -0.33 7.16
C GLN A 61 18.97 -1.74 7.73
N GLN A 62 19.62 -1.86 8.89
CA GLN A 62 19.75 -3.11 9.63
C GLN A 62 19.15 -2.95 11.01
N TYR A 63 18.63 -4.04 11.56
CA TYR A 63 18.19 -4.08 12.93
C TYR A 63 19.39 -4.46 13.81
N VAL A 64 19.62 -3.65 14.85
CA VAL A 64 20.62 -3.93 15.87
C VAL A 64 19.95 -4.03 17.22
N ASN A 65 20.47 -4.90 18.09
CA ASN A 65 20.00 -4.99 19.48
C ASN A 65 20.65 -3.90 20.36
N GLU A 66 20.32 -3.87 21.64
CA GLU A 66 20.88 -2.91 22.61
C GLU A 66 22.41 -2.99 22.77
N ARG A 67 23.03 -4.08 22.32
CA ARG A 67 24.49 -4.29 22.32
C ARG A 67 25.16 -3.89 21.00
N ASN A 68 24.41 -3.28 20.07
CA ASN A 68 24.82 -2.96 18.71
C ASN A 68 25.17 -4.19 17.85
N GLU A 69 24.62 -5.36 18.19
CA GLU A 69 24.82 -6.58 17.39
C GLU A 69 23.75 -6.67 16.31
N TYR A 70 24.16 -7.10 15.12
CA TYR A 70 23.26 -7.34 14.00
C TYR A 70 22.21 -8.40 14.34
N THR A 71 20.94 -8.11 14.01
CA THR A 71 19.82 -9.04 14.16
C THR A 71 19.23 -9.35 12.79
N SER A 72 19.06 -10.65 12.49
CA SER A 72 18.43 -11.07 11.24
C SER A 72 16.95 -10.76 11.23
N ILE A 73 16.38 -10.37 10.07
CA ILE A 73 14.94 -10.16 9.91
C ILE A 73 14.13 -11.41 10.30
N SER A 74 14.69 -12.61 10.12
CA SER A 74 14.03 -13.87 10.49
C SER A 74 13.86 -14.06 11.99
N GLU A 75 14.63 -13.35 12.81
CA GLU A 75 14.65 -13.44 14.27
C GLU A 75 13.81 -12.34 14.92
N ILE A 76 13.30 -11.39 14.13
CA ILE A 76 12.51 -10.26 14.63
C ILE A 76 11.10 -10.74 15.01
N ILE A 77 10.77 -10.52 16.27
CA ILE A 77 9.42 -10.67 16.80
C ILE A 77 8.81 -9.26 16.86
N TYR A 78 7.68 -9.08 16.19
CA TYR A 78 6.96 -7.81 16.22
C TYR A 78 6.00 -7.82 17.40
N THR A 79 6.09 -6.81 18.26
CA THR A 79 5.23 -6.64 19.43
C THR A 79 4.41 -5.37 19.34
N ASP A 80 3.29 -5.32 20.07
CA ASP A 80 2.57 -4.09 20.36
C ASP A 80 3.32 -3.24 21.42
N PRO A 81 2.84 -2.02 21.75
CA PRO A 81 3.47 -1.18 22.78
C PRO A 81 3.51 -1.79 24.17
N ASP A 82 2.64 -2.77 24.47
CA ASP A 82 2.59 -3.50 25.73
C ASP A 82 3.53 -4.72 25.74
N GLY A 83 4.25 -4.95 24.63
CA GLY A 83 5.22 -6.05 24.47
C GLY A 83 4.61 -7.38 24.06
N LYS A 84 3.32 -7.42 23.68
CA LYS A 84 2.65 -8.65 23.24
C LYS A 84 2.90 -8.89 21.75
N GLU A 85 3.21 -10.14 21.38
CA GLU A 85 3.48 -10.52 19.99
C GLU A 85 2.29 -10.25 19.07
N LEU A 86 2.56 -9.62 17.93
CA LEU A 86 1.59 -9.40 16.87
C LEU A 86 1.31 -10.69 16.10
N PRO A 87 0.04 -10.98 15.76
CA PRO A 87 -0.31 -12.13 14.95
C PRO A 87 0.35 -12.04 13.56
N GLN A 88 0.83 -13.17 13.05
CA GLN A 88 1.48 -13.22 11.74
C GLN A 88 0.56 -13.86 10.70
N TYR A 89 0.46 -13.22 9.54
CA TYR A 89 -0.21 -13.74 8.37
C TYR A 89 0.77 -14.58 7.55
N GLU A 90 0.33 -15.77 7.14
CA GLU A 90 1.10 -16.63 6.26
C GLU A 90 1.25 -16.05 4.86
N SER A 91 2.26 -16.54 4.14
CA SER A 91 2.42 -16.17 2.74
C SER A 91 1.24 -16.64 1.91
N HIS A 92 0.75 -15.77 1.04
CA HIS A 92 -0.35 -16.05 0.12
C HIS A 92 0.00 -17.11 -0.96
N PHE A 93 1.27 -17.52 -1.03
CA PHE A 93 1.73 -18.65 -1.85
C PHE A 93 1.54 -20.01 -1.17
N ASN A 94 1.33 -20.04 0.15
CA ASN A 94 1.29 -21.27 0.94
C ASN A 94 -0.13 -21.71 1.31
N LYS A 95 -1.14 -20.84 1.10
CA LYS A 95 -2.52 -21.07 1.51
C LYS A 95 -3.49 -20.57 0.44
N GLU A 96 -4.62 -21.26 0.31
CA GLU A 96 -5.74 -20.75 -0.48
C GLU A 96 -6.24 -19.43 0.08
N ILE A 97 -6.41 -18.48 -0.81
CA ILE A 97 -6.79 -17.12 -0.46
C ILE A 97 -8.31 -16.97 -0.57
N MET A 98 -8.96 -16.54 0.52
CA MET A 98 -10.38 -16.17 0.54
C MET A 98 -10.57 -14.74 0.05
N ILE A 99 -11.64 -14.48 -0.68
CA ILE A 99 -11.91 -13.16 -1.24
C ILE A 99 -13.07 -12.46 -0.56
N GLU A 100 -13.05 -11.14 -0.60
CA GLU A 100 -14.06 -10.25 -0.06
C GLU A 100 -14.54 -9.32 -1.18
N VAL A 101 -15.84 -9.04 -1.22
CA VAL A 101 -16.42 -8.05 -2.13
C VAL A 101 -16.64 -6.75 -1.37
N PHE A 102 -16.28 -5.63 -1.97
CA PHE A 102 -16.43 -4.31 -1.35
C PHE A 102 -16.91 -3.25 -2.37
N GLU A 103 -17.47 -2.15 -1.88
CA GLU A 103 -17.97 -1.06 -2.72
C GLU A 103 -16.82 -0.36 -3.48
N LEU A 104 -17.02 -0.08 -4.76
CA LEU A 104 -16.06 0.62 -5.62
C LEU A 104 -15.70 2.01 -5.07
N SER A 105 -16.64 2.69 -4.41
CA SER A 105 -16.40 3.98 -3.76
C SER A 105 -15.28 3.92 -2.73
N ASN A 106 -15.13 2.80 -2.01
CA ASN A 106 -14.05 2.65 -1.03
C ASN A 106 -12.68 2.53 -1.69
N PHE A 107 -12.62 2.18 -2.98
CA PHE A 107 -11.36 2.12 -3.72
C PHE A 107 -10.72 3.50 -3.95
N PHE A 108 -11.48 4.60 -3.86
CA PHE A 108 -10.89 5.94 -3.94
C PHE A 108 -9.93 6.24 -2.79
N ASN A 109 -10.09 5.56 -1.65
CA ASN A 109 -9.20 5.64 -0.50
C ASN A 109 -8.07 4.61 -0.56
N PHE A 110 -7.90 3.90 -1.68
CA PHE A 110 -6.90 2.86 -1.83
C PHE A 110 -5.57 3.42 -2.32
N GLN A 111 -4.56 3.42 -1.44
CA GLN A 111 -3.20 3.77 -1.84
C GLN A 111 -2.51 2.56 -2.45
N THR A 112 -2.30 2.60 -3.77
CA THR A 112 -1.63 1.51 -4.50
C THR A 112 -0.11 1.63 -4.39
N ASP A 113 0.54 0.60 -3.84
CA ASP A 113 2.00 0.50 -3.77
C ASP A 113 2.58 -0.19 -4.99
N ASP A 114 1.97 -1.30 -5.41
CA ASP A 114 2.40 -2.10 -6.55
C ASP A 114 1.23 -2.43 -7.48
N ILE A 115 1.52 -2.53 -8.78
CA ILE A 115 0.57 -2.92 -9.81
C ILE A 115 1.10 -4.15 -10.53
N TYR A 116 0.23 -5.15 -10.71
CA TYR A 116 0.55 -6.40 -11.39
C TYR A 116 -0.47 -6.69 -12.48
N LEU A 117 -0.06 -7.45 -13.48
CA LEU A 117 -0.96 -8.16 -14.38
C LEU A 117 -1.11 -9.60 -13.88
N MET A 118 -2.35 -10.08 -13.85
CA MET A 118 -2.63 -11.50 -13.65
C MET A 118 -2.27 -12.28 -14.92
N GLU A 119 -1.42 -13.29 -14.79
CA GLU A 119 -1.05 -14.21 -15.88
C GLU A 119 -1.36 -15.65 -15.48
N VAL A 120 -2.00 -16.40 -16.36
CA VAL A 120 -2.29 -17.83 -16.18
C VAL A 120 -1.58 -18.63 -17.27
N GLU A 121 -1.36 -19.92 -17.02
CA GLU A 121 -0.91 -20.85 -18.05
C GLU A 121 -2.04 -21.14 -19.06
N ASP A 122 -1.67 -21.54 -20.28
CA ASP A 122 -2.61 -21.66 -21.41
C ASP A 122 -3.73 -22.68 -21.16
N ASP A 123 -3.45 -23.72 -20.38
CA ASP A 123 -4.41 -24.75 -19.99
C ASP A 123 -5.44 -24.26 -18.94
N LEU A 124 -5.17 -23.12 -18.28
CA LEU A 124 -6.02 -22.53 -17.23
C LEU A 124 -6.83 -21.32 -17.71
N GLN A 125 -6.82 -21.02 -19.01
CA GLN A 125 -7.51 -19.86 -19.61
C GLN A 125 -9.02 -19.87 -19.34
N SER A 126 -9.65 -21.05 -19.29
CA SER A 126 -11.08 -21.19 -18.97
C SER A 126 -11.41 -20.70 -17.55
N SER A 127 -10.56 -21.03 -16.58
CA SER A 127 -10.71 -20.59 -15.19
C SER A 127 -10.50 -19.08 -15.05
N LEU A 128 -9.52 -18.53 -15.78
CA LEU A 128 -9.31 -17.08 -15.85
C LEU A 128 -10.53 -16.37 -16.43
N ARG A 129 -11.11 -16.88 -17.52
CA ARG A 129 -12.28 -16.28 -18.15
C ARG A 129 -13.48 -16.25 -17.21
N ASN A 130 -13.76 -17.36 -16.52
CA ASN A 130 -14.83 -17.41 -15.52
C ASN A 130 -14.61 -16.38 -14.40
N PHE A 131 -13.37 -16.26 -13.92
CA PHE A 131 -13.04 -15.28 -12.89
C PHE A 131 -13.13 -13.83 -13.40
N TYR A 132 -12.70 -13.57 -14.62
CA TYR A 132 -12.83 -12.28 -15.28
C TYR A 132 -14.29 -11.86 -15.44
N GLU A 133 -15.16 -12.76 -15.92
CA GLU A 133 -16.60 -12.50 -16.08
C GLU A 133 -17.25 -12.16 -14.72
N LYS A 134 -16.84 -12.84 -13.64
CA LYS A 134 -17.30 -12.49 -12.29
C LYS A 134 -16.78 -11.13 -11.83
N CYS A 135 -15.49 -10.84 -12.01
CA CYS A 135 -14.92 -9.52 -11.70
C CYS A 135 -15.67 -8.42 -12.45
N LEU A 136 -15.96 -8.63 -13.74
CA LEU A 136 -16.67 -7.69 -14.60
C LEU A 136 -18.11 -7.49 -14.12
N LYS A 137 -18.80 -8.55 -13.71
CA LYS A 137 -20.13 -8.47 -13.11
C LYS A 137 -20.13 -7.56 -11.88
N TYR A 138 -19.25 -7.82 -10.90
CA TYR A 138 -19.16 -6.97 -9.70
C TYR A 138 -18.80 -5.53 -10.04
N PHE A 139 -17.87 -5.34 -10.98
CA PHE A 139 -17.47 -4.00 -11.41
C PHE A 139 -18.65 -3.20 -11.98
N ASN A 140 -19.49 -3.83 -12.81
CA ASN A 140 -20.70 -3.21 -13.35
C ASN A 140 -21.77 -2.93 -12.28
N GLU A 141 -21.75 -3.67 -11.18
CA GLU A 141 -22.59 -3.44 -9.99
C GLU A 141 -22.01 -2.41 -9.02
N GLY A 142 -20.90 -1.74 -9.39
CA GLY A 142 -20.25 -0.74 -8.54
C GLY A 142 -19.45 -1.36 -7.39
N LYS A 143 -18.97 -2.60 -7.54
CA LYS A 143 -18.22 -3.35 -6.52
C LYS A 143 -16.91 -3.89 -7.07
N LEU A 144 -15.98 -4.18 -6.18
CA LEU A 144 -14.70 -4.79 -6.48
C LEU A 144 -14.44 -5.99 -5.58
N ILE A 145 -13.54 -6.85 -6.04
CA ILE A 145 -13.05 -7.99 -5.28
C ILE A 145 -11.69 -7.64 -4.71
N LYS A 146 -11.49 -7.93 -3.42
CA LYS A 146 -10.18 -7.84 -2.76
C LYS A 146 -9.85 -9.10 -1.97
N THR A 147 -8.60 -9.20 -1.57
CA THR A 147 -8.12 -10.19 -0.63
C THR A 147 -6.84 -9.74 0.09
N THR A 148 -6.38 -10.52 1.06
CA THR A 148 -5.14 -10.31 1.80
C THR A 148 -3.92 -10.68 0.97
N TYR A 149 -2.93 -9.79 0.94
CA TYR A 149 -1.64 -9.96 0.29
C TYR A 149 -0.51 -10.02 1.32
N ALA A 150 0.21 -11.14 1.33
CA ALA A 150 1.40 -11.31 2.16
C ALA A 150 2.47 -12.07 1.37
N PHE A 151 3.42 -11.38 0.73
CA PHE A 151 4.46 -12.03 -0.11
C PHE A 151 5.36 -12.98 0.70
N ARG A 152 5.55 -12.65 1.98
CA ARG A 152 6.23 -13.43 3.00
C ARG A 152 5.39 -13.37 4.27
N LYS A 153 5.70 -14.24 5.24
CA LYS A 153 5.10 -14.18 6.57
C LYS A 153 5.27 -12.78 7.15
N THR A 154 4.18 -12.14 7.55
CA THR A 154 4.21 -10.75 8.02
C THR A 154 3.05 -10.46 8.96
N PRO A 155 3.26 -9.64 10.01
CA PRO A 155 2.15 -9.12 10.82
C PRO A 155 1.39 -7.97 10.14
N PHE A 156 1.93 -7.43 9.03
CA PHE A 156 1.35 -6.29 8.31
C PHE A 156 1.03 -6.71 6.86
N PRO A 157 0.02 -7.58 6.64
CA PRO A 157 -0.39 -7.90 5.30
C PRO A 157 -1.02 -6.67 4.65
N LYS A 158 -0.94 -6.64 3.31
CA LYS A 158 -1.61 -5.62 2.51
C LYS A 158 -2.89 -6.16 1.92
N ASN A 159 -3.58 -5.33 1.16
CA ASN A 159 -4.71 -5.75 0.35
C ASN A 159 -4.27 -5.95 -1.11
N MET A 160 -4.87 -6.92 -1.79
CA MET A 160 -4.81 -7.16 -3.22
C MET A 160 -6.21 -6.96 -3.79
N VAL A 161 -6.37 -6.03 -4.73
CA VAL A 161 -7.64 -5.70 -5.37
C VAL A 161 -7.58 -6.11 -6.85
N PHE A 162 -8.63 -6.76 -7.34
CA PHE A 162 -8.75 -7.24 -8.72
C PHE A 162 -9.63 -6.30 -9.55
N ILE A 163 -9.09 -5.77 -10.65
CA ILE A 163 -9.76 -4.82 -11.54
C ILE A 163 -9.84 -5.44 -12.94
N PRO A 164 -11.06 -5.73 -13.46
CA PRO A 164 -11.23 -6.21 -14.82
C PRO A 164 -11.03 -5.07 -15.82
N LYS A 165 -10.18 -5.27 -16.83
CA LYS A 165 -9.93 -4.30 -17.90
C LYS A 165 -9.47 -5.00 -19.17
N ASP A 166 -10.16 -4.73 -20.29
CA ASP A 166 -9.77 -5.17 -21.64
C ASP A 166 -9.44 -6.68 -21.73
N ASN A 167 -10.31 -7.54 -21.17
CA ASN A 167 -10.15 -8.99 -21.06
C ASN A 167 -8.94 -9.45 -20.23
N LYS A 168 -8.42 -8.57 -19.37
CA LYS A 168 -7.34 -8.85 -18.43
C LYS A 168 -7.77 -8.46 -17.03
N ILE A 169 -7.02 -8.94 -16.04
CA ILE A 169 -7.19 -8.56 -14.64
C ILE A 169 -5.94 -7.82 -14.19
N ILE A 170 -6.12 -6.55 -13.88
CA ILE A 170 -5.10 -5.72 -13.23
C ILE A 170 -5.23 -5.95 -11.72
N ILE A 171 -4.11 -6.12 -11.06
CA ILE A 171 -4.05 -6.35 -9.63
C ILE A 171 -3.35 -5.16 -8.98
N CYS A 172 -4.05 -4.48 -8.07
CA CYS A 172 -3.50 -3.39 -7.27
C CYS A 172 -3.21 -3.90 -5.86
N VAL A 173 -1.96 -3.77 -5.42
CA VAL A 173 -1.55 -4.12 -4.05
C VAL A 173 -1.28 -2.84 -3.27
N GLY A 174 -1.78 -2.75 -2.05
CA GLY A 174 -1.71 -1.55 -1.24
C GLY A 174 -2.64 -1.60 -0.04
N ASP A 175 -2.94 -0.42 0.50
CA ASP A 175 -3.74 -0.30 1.73
C ASP A 175 -4.82 0.77 1.58
N PHE A 176 -5.96 0.53 2.23
CA PHE A 176 -6.99 1.54 2.38
C PHE A 176 -6.54 2.56 3.42
N ARG A 177 -6.36 3.80 3.00
CA ARG A 177 -6.06 4.92 3.89
C ARG A 177 -7.25 5.87 3.84
N GLY A 178 -8.03 5.87 4.91
CA GLY A 178 -9.01 6.93 5.12
C GLY A 178 -8.29 8.25 5.42
N PRO A 179 -8.97 9.40 5.23
CA PRO A 179 -8.50 10.65 5.79
C PRO A 179 -8.36 10.47 7.31
N VAL A 180 -7.14 10.67 7.82
CA VAL A 180 -6.90 10.80 9.25
C VAL A 180 -7.20 12.25 9.57
N PHE A 181 -8.42 12.52 10.02
CA PHE A 181 -8.71 13.77 10.69
C PHE A 181 -8.05 13.68 12.07
N ASN A 182 -6.92 14.36 12.22
CA ASN A 182 -6.44 14.65 13.56
C ASN A 182 -7.48 15.57 14.19
N GLU A 183 -8.15 15.11 15.26
CA GLU A 183 -8.91 16.00 16.10
C GLU A 183 -7.97 17.12 16.52
N SER A 184 -8.27 18.33 16.06
CA SER A 184 -7.51 19.49 16.48
C SER A 184 -7.66 19.59 17.99
N LYS A 185 -6.55 19.53 18.73
CA LYS A 185 -6.55 19.84 20.17
C LYS A 185 -6.85 21.32 20.44
N ILE A 186 -7.01 22.10 19.39
CA ILE A 186 -7.39 23.51 19.45
C ILE A 186 -8.86 23.54 19.89
N ASN A 187 -9.09 24.05 21.09
CA ASN A 187 -10.42 24.42 21.53
C ASN A 187 -10.89 25.60 20.67
N ILE A 188 -11.78 25.31 19.72
CA ILE A 188 -12.28 26.30 18.76
C ILE A 188 -12.94 27.48 19.49
N ASP A 189 -13.62 27.23 20.60
CA ASP A 189 -14.27 28.29 21.41
C ASP A 189 -13.25 29.22 22.08
N GLU A 190 -12.07 28.69 22.43
CA GLU A 190 -10.95 29.45 22.99
C GLU A 190 -10.22 30.26 21.92
N LEU A 191 -10.17 29.76 20.68
CA LEU A 191 -9.62 30.49 19.54
C LEU A 191 -10.56 31.63 19.11
N ILE A 192 -11.87 31.36 19.05
CA ILE A 192 -12.90 32.36 18.69
C ILE A 192 -12.96 33.48 19.74
N SER A 193 -12.78 33.17 21.02
CA SER A 193 -12.76 34.21 22.07
C SER A 193 -11.48 35.05 22.10
N GLN A 194 -10.43 34.64 21.39
CA GLN A 194 -9.20 35.42 21.20
C GLN A 194 -9.20 36.24 19.91
N LEU A 195 -10.18 36.03 19.03
CA LEU A 195 -10.40 36.81 17.82
C LEU A 195 -11.30 38.00 18.17
N ASP A 196 -10.72 39.19 18.31
CA ASP A 196 -11.49 40.44 18.41
C ASP A 196 -12.36 40.61 17.15
N GLU A 197 -13.63 41.03 17.33
CA GLU A 197 -14.68 41.08 16.30
C GLU A 197 -14.31 41.88 15.02
N GLU A 198 -13.24 42.66 15.03
CA GLU A 198 -12.81 43.48 13.88
C GLU A 198 -11.94 42.74 12.84
N ASN A 199 -11.39 41.55 13.12
CA ASN A 199 -10.47 40.84 12.20
C ASN A 199 -10.98 39.46 11.70
N LEU A 200 -12.21 39.07 12.05
CA LEU A 200 -12.72 37.71 11.77
C LEU A 200 -12.79 37.37 10.27
N ASP A 201 -13.01 38.35 9.39
CA ASP A 201 -13.20 38.10 7.96
C ASP A 201 -11.89 37.90 7.18
N GLU A 202 -10.76 38.46 7.64
CA GLU A 202 -9.46 38.31 6.95
C GLU A 202 -8.70 37.05 7.40
N GLU A 203 -8.66 36.73 8.70
CA GLU A 203 -7.90 35.58 9.19
C GLU A 203 -8.54 34.23 8.86
N LEU A 204 -9.88 34.14 8.81
CA LEU A 204 -10.57 32.91 8.38
C LEU A 204 -10.32 32.59 6.90
N LEU A 205 -10.02 33.58 6.06
CA LEU A 205 -9.80 33.41 4.63
C LEU A 205 -8.38 32.94 4.30
N GLU A 206 -7.40 33.23 5.16
CA GLU A 206 -6.02 32.75 5.00
C GLU A 206 -5.81 31.31 5.52
N MET A 207 -6.78 30.75 6.25
CA MET A 207 -6.68 29.40 6.82
C MET A 207 -7.18 28.26 5.89
N TRP A 208 -7.72 28.57 4.70
CA TRP A 208 -8.23 27.59 3.72
C TRP A 208 -7.42 27.51 2.43
#